data_AF-A0A4Y9J9Z7-F1
#
_entry.id   AF-A0A4Y9J9Z7-F1
#
_cell.length_a   1.000
_cell.length_b   1.000
_cell.length_c   1.000
_cell.angle_alpha   90.00
_cell.angle_beta   90.00
_cell.angle_gamma   90.00
#
_symmetry.space_group_name_H-M   'P 1'
#
loop_
_entity.id
_entity.type
_entity.pdbx_description
1 polymer ?
#
loop_
_entity_poly.entity_id
_entity_poly.type
_entity_poly.pdbx_seq_one_letter_code
_entity_poly.pdbx_strand_id
1 'polypeptide(L)'
;MPKIGVNNKSINFYCFQTYTYQFLVHLRKTNATLRFGKFELLDFHHPHVFAYRRTSRHETLYIVCNFHQVETDFSLDTSNLKVIYKNYQETHVSNNKVILRPYEAVILTDKKE
;
A
#
# COMPACT_ATOMS: atom_id res chain seq x y z
N MET A 1 -32.44 8.84 3.56
CA MET A 1 -31.04 9.01 3.09
C MET A 1 -30.34 10.02 4.01
N PRO A 2 -29.41 9.62 4.88
CA PRO A 2 -28.73 10.57 5.73
C PRO A 2 -27.59 11.26 4.95
N LYS A 3 -27.62 12.59 4.92
CA LYS A 3 -26.53 13.44 4.44
C LYS A 3 -25.46 13.50 5.53
N ILE A 4 -24.25 13.03 5.25
CA ILE A 4 -23.12 13.13 6.18
C ILE A 4 -22.61 14.57 6.16
N GLY A 5 -23.16 15.40 7.04
CA GLY A 5 -22.63 16.71 7.37
C GLY A 5 -21.54 16.57 8.44
N VAL A 6 -20.35 17.11 8.16
CA VAL A 6 -19.25 17.19 9.11
C VAL A 6 -19.62 18.21 10.19
N ASN A 7 -20.20 17.77 11.30
CA ASN A 7 -20.14 18.54 12.54
C ASN A 7 -20.30 17.67 13.79
N ASN A 8 -19.19 17.60 14.53
CA ASN A 8 -19.02 17.36 15.97
C ASN A 8 -19.30 15.99 16.64
N LYS A 9 -18.25 15.55 17.35
CA LYS A 9 -18.23 14.68 18.54
C LYS A 9 -18.46 13.17 18.36
N SER A 10 -17.70 12.56 17.46
CA SER A 10 -17.38 11.12 17.49
C SER A 10 -15.96 10.91 16.95
N ILE A 11 -14.98 11.48 17.64
CA ILE A 11 -13.57 11.40 17.28
C ILE A 11 -13.07 10.04 17.74
N ASN A 12 -13.06 9.02 16.87
CA ASN A 12 -12.01 7.97 16.90
C ASN A 12 -12.04 6.94 15.75
N PHE A 13 -13.05 6.86 14.88
CA PHE A 13 -12.99 5.94 13.73
C PHE A 13 -12.74 6.66 12.38
N TYR A 14 -13.36 7.83 12.18
CA TYR A 14 -13.16 8.62 10.95
C TYR A 14 -11.77 9.28 10.85
N CYS A 15 -11.06 9.40 11.98
CA CYS A 15 -9.67 9.88 12.01
C CYS A 15 -8.77 8.96 11.19
N PHE A 16 -8.87 7.64 11.34
CA PHE A 16 -7.92 6.71 10.71
C PHE A 16 -7.96 6.76 9.17
N GLN A 17 -9.16 6.80 8.58
CA GLN A 17 -9.31 6.89 7.12
C GLN A 17 -8.85 8.25 6.59
N THR A 18 -9.20 9.34 7.29
CA THR A 18 -8.79 10.69 6.88
C THR A 18 -7.29 10.93 7.04
N TYR A 19 -6.65 10.37 8.08
CA TYR A 19 -5.18 10.41 8.26
C TYR A 19 -4.48 9.59 7.19
N THR A 20 -4.97 8.38 6.90
CA THR A 20 -4.44 7.54 5.83
C THR A 20 -4.47 8.27 4.49
N TYR A 21 -5.61 8.88 4.14
CA TYR A 21 -5.72 9.61 2.88
C TYR A 21 -4.78 10.81 2.81
N GLN A 22 -4.71 11.62 3.88
CA GLN A 22 -3.77 12.74 3.96
C GLN A 22 -2.31 12.29 3.80
N PHE A 23 -1.94 11.19 4.47
CA PHE A 23 -0.61 10.60 4.34
C PHE A 23 -0.32 10.16 2.91
N LEU A 24 -1.24 9.46 2.24
CA LEU A 24 -1.05 9.00 0.86
C LEU A 24 -0.95 10.16 -0.13
N VAL A 25 -1.75 11.21 0.05
CA VAL A 25 -1.65 12.43 -0.77
C VAL A 25 -0.31 13.11 -0.55
N HIS A 26 0.15 13.23 0.70
CA HIS A 26 1.46 13.78 1.03
C HIS A 26 2.58 12.94 0.40
N LEU A 27 2.55 11.62 0.58
CA LEU A 27 3.51 10.68 0.03
C LEU A 27 3.59 10.77 -1.49
N ARG A 28 2.46 10.86 -2.19
CA ARG A 28 2.42 11.06 -3.65
C ARG A 28 2.98 12.43 -4.07
N LYS A 29 2.92 13.44 -3.20
CA LYS A 29 3.49 14.76 -3.49
C LYS A 29 5.00 14.80 -3.31
N THR A 30 5.53 14.08 -2.32
CA THR A 30 6.95 14.07 -1.98
C THR A 30 7.74 12.97 -2.68
N ASN A 31 7.07 11.91 -3.17
CA ASN A 31 7.71 10.82 -3.90
C ASN A 31 7.48 10.94 -5.42
N ALA A 32 8.56 11.26 -6.16
CA ALA A 32 8.53 11.39 -7.62
C ALA A 32 8.22 10.05 -8.34
N THR A 33 8.65 8.92 -7.77
CA THR A 33 8.39 7.58 -8.33
C THR A 33 6.91 7.23 -8.30
N LEU A 34 6.17 7.58 -7.24
CA LEU A 34 4.70 7.41 -7.22
C LEU A 34 3.99 8.31 -8.23
N ARG A 35 4.56 9.47 -8.54
CA ARG A 35 3.92 10.46 -9.43
C ARG A 35 4.20 10.17 -10.90
N PHE A 36 5.46 9.90 -11.25
CA PHE A 36 5.96 9.83 -12.62
C PHE A 36 6.59 8.49 -12.98
N GLY A 37 6.72 7.56 -12.03
CA GLY A 37 7.31 6.25 -12.27
C GLY A 37 6.49 5.43 -13.27
N LYS A 38 7.21 4.64 -14.07
CA LYS A 38 6.63 3.69 -15.02
C LYS A 38 5.77 2.68 -14.26
N PHE A 39 4.55 2.47 -14.72
CA PHE A 39 3.64 1.47 -14.18
C PHE A 39 3.92 0.09 -14.77
N GLU A 40 3.91 -0.94 -13.94
CA GLU A 40 3.91 -2.34 -14.38
C GLU A 40 3.07 -3.17 -13.41
N LEU A 41 2.12 -3.95 -13.92
CA LEU A 41 1.39 -4.94 -13.13
C LEU A 41 2.31 -6.12 -12.84
N LEU A 42 2.27 -6.63 -11.61
CA LEU A 42 3.11 -7.77 -11.19
C LEU A 42 2.41 -9.09 -11.44
N ASP A 43 1.15 -9.20 -11.06
CA ASP A 43 0.32 -10.37 -11.35
C ASP A 43 -1.10 -9.91 -11.67
N PHE A 44 -1.45 -9.96 -12.95
CA PHE A 44 -2.77 -9.57 -13.44
C PHE A 44 -3.85 -10.63 -13.15
N HIS A 45 -3.45 -11.90 -13.01
CA HIS A 45 -4.37 -13.02 -12.87
C HIS A 45 -4.57 -13.46 -11.42
N HIS A 46 -3.87 -12.84 -10.48
CA HIS A 46 -4.00 -13.16 -9.07
C HIS A 46 -5.45 -12.93 -8.59
N PRO A 47 -6.11 -13.94 -7.98
CA PRO A 47 -7.54 -13.86 -7.66
C PRO A 47 -7.88 -12.90 -6.51
N HIS A 48 -6.91 -12.61 -5.62
CA HIS A 48 -7.14 -11.82 -4.41
C HIS A 48 -6.26 -10.58 -4.23
N VAL A 49 -5.06 -10.61 -4.79
CA VAL A 49 -4.04 -9.57 -4.57
C VAL A 49 -3.91 -8.74 -5.83
N PHE A 50 -4.07 -7.43 -5.67
CA PHE A 50 -3.74 -6.47 -6.70
C PHE A 50 -2.35 -5.91 -6.41
N ALA A 51 -1.40 -6.25 -7.27
CA ALA A 51 -0.01 -5.87 -7.11
C ALA A 51 0.54 -5.20 -8.36
N TYR A 52 1.24 -4.09 -8.17
CA TYR A 52 1.92 -3.39 -9.24
C TYR A 52 3.20 -2.73 -8.72
N ARG A 53 4.13 -2.47 -9.63
CA ARG A 53 5.31 -1.67 -9.34
C ARG A 53 5.31 -0.34 -10.06
N ARG A 54 5.96 0.64 -9.44
CA ARG A 54 6.31 1.94 -10.01
C ARG A 54 7.81 2.09 -9.99
N THR A 55 8.42 2.21 -11.17
CA THR A 55 9.88 2.29 -11.30
C THR A 55 10.30 3.66 -11.80
N SER A 56 11.30 4.24 -11.15
CA SER A 56 12.03 5.42 -11.63
C SER A 56 13.51 5.07 -11.83
N ARG A 57 14.35 6.07 -12.15
CA ARG A 57 15.81 5.88 -12.24
C ARG A 57 16.47 5.57 -10.90
N HIS A 58 15.81 5.87 -9.78
CA HIS A 58 16.44 5.85 -8.45
C HIS A 58 15.88 4.78 -7.53
N GLU A 59 14.62 4.38 -7.71
CA GLU A 59 13.96 3.40 -6.85
C GLU A 59 12.81 2.71 -7.58
N THR A 60 12.45 1.52 -7.08
CA THR A 60 11.25 0.79 -7.42
C THR A 60 10.34 0.69 -6.20
N LEU A 61 9.09 1.09 -6.38
CA LEU A 61 8.05 0.95 -5.38
C LEU A 61 7.15 -0.22 -5.75
N TYR A 62 6.87 -1.09 -4.79
CA TYR A 62 5.95 -2.21 -4.91
C TYR A 62 4.71 -1.88 -4.10
N ILE A 63 3.57 -1.83 -4.77
CA ILE A 63 2.26 -1.60 -4.14
C ILE A 63 1.53 -2.92 -4.19
N VAL A 64 1.18 -3.46 -3.02
CA VAL A 64 0.55 -4.76 -2.88
C VAL A 64 -0.67 -4.62 -1.99
N CYS A 65 -1.85 -4.92 -2.53
CA CYS A 65 -3.13 -4.77 -1.85
C CYS A 65 -3.93 -6.06 -1.94
N ASN A 66 -4.42 -6.57 -0.81
CA ASN A 66 -5.43 -7.61 -0.78
C ASN A 66 -6.81 -6.94 -0.86
N PHE A 67 -7.61 -7.24 -1.88
CA PHE A 67 -8.97 -6.69 -2.00
C PHE A 67 -10.07 -7.64 -1.49
N HIS A 68 -9.68 -8.76 -0.89
CA HIS A 68 -10.58 -9.81 -0.46
C HIS A 68 -10.54 -10.02 1.05
N GLN A 69 -11.51 -10.80 1.55
CA GLN A 69 -11.68 -11.12 2.97
C GLN A 69 -10.86 -12.33 3.44
N VAL A 70 -9.91 -12.78 2.62
CA VAL A 70 -9.14 -14.00 2.86
C VAL A 70 -7.67 -13.63 2.96
N GLU A 71 -6.97 -14.16 3.96
CA GLU A 71 -5.51 -14.01 4.05
C GLU A 71 -4.84 -14.62 2.82
N THR A 72 -3.90 -13.89 2.23
CA THR A 72 -3.26 -14.30 0.98
C THR A 72 -1.77 -13.99 1.02
N ASP A 73 -0.96 -14.97 0.64
CA ASP A 73 0.47 -14.77 0.42
C ASP A 73 0.73 -14.24 -1.00
N PHE A 74 1.69 -13.32 -1.11
CA PHE A 74 2.13 -12.78 -2.37
C PHE A 74 3.66 -12.78 -2.43
N SER A 75 4.21 -13.33 -3.52
CA SER A 75 5.66 -13.42 -3.73
C SER A 75 6.12 -12.32 -4.69
N LEU A 76 7.19 -11.62 -4.32
CA LEU A 76 7.83 -10.58 -5.11
C LEU A 76 9.12 -11.10 -5.76
N ASP A 77 9.52 -10.48 -6.87
CA ASP A 77 10.71 -10.81 -7.63
C ASP A 77 12.01 -10.30 -6.98
N THR A 78 11.92 -9.54 -5.89
CA THR A 78 13.08 -8.99 -5.17
C THR A 78 13.04 -9.28 -3.67
N SER A 79 14.23 -9.54 -3.12
CA SER A 79 14.49 -9.58 -1.68
C SER A 79 14.99 -8.22 -1.17
N ASN A 80 15.00 -8.00 0.15
CA ASN A 80 15.47 -6.75 0.82
C ASN A 80 14.56 -5.52 0.62
N LEU A 81 13.26 -5.72 0.79
CA LEU A 81 12.28 -4.66 0.71
C LEU A 81 12.10 -3.95 2.05
N LYS A 82 12.00 -2.62 2.01
CA LYS A 82 11.65 -1.78 3.17
C LYS A 82 10.19 -1.34 3.08
N VAL A 83 9.48 -1.36 4.21
CA VAL A 83 8.08 -0.90 4.30
C VAL A 83 8.05 0.63 4.38
N ILE A 84 7.39 1.27 3.41
CA ILE A 84 7.11 2.72 3.41
C ILE A 84 5.77 3.02 4.05
N TYR A 85 4.77 2.18 3.75
CA TYR A 85 3.41 2.36 4.24
C TYR A 85 2.74 1.01 4.46
N LYS A 86 1.88 0.96 5.47
CA LYS A 86 1.00 -0.14 5.81
C LYS A 86 -0.28 0.45 6.41
N ASN A 87 -1.44 -0.09 6.04
CA ASN A 87 -2.71 0.29 6.65
C ASN A 87 -3.05 -0.52 7.92
N TYR A 88 -2.29 -1.56 8.22
CA TYR A 88 -2.33 -2.25 9.51
C TYR A 88 -1.12 -1.87 10.37
N GLN A 89 -1.22 -2.07 11.69
CA GLN A 89 -0.14 -1.74 12.63
C GLN A 89 1.12 -2.58 12.41
N GLU A 90 0.95 -3.85 12.07
CA GLU A 90 2.00 -4.81 11.78
C GLU A 90 1.87 -5.28 10.35
N THR A 91 2.94 -5.78 9.75
CA THR A 91 2.88 -6.44 8.44
C THR A 91 3.93 -7.53 8.38
N HIS A 92 3.62 -8.61 7.67
CA HIS A 92 4.48 -9.80 7.61
C HIS A 92 5.19 -9.82 6.25
N VAL A 93 6.38 -9.22 6.23
CA VAL A 93 7.26 -9.20 5.05
C VAL A 93 8.53 -9.97 5.39
N SER A 94 8.82 -11.04 4.66
CA SER A 94 10.04 -11.85 4.85
C SER A 94 10.60 -12.33 3.52
N ASN A 95 11.89 -12.08 3.29
CA ASN A 95 12.70 -12.65 2.21
C ASN A 95 12.19 -12.55 0.76
N ASN A 96 11.15 -11.74 0.47
CA ASN A 96 10.43 -11.53 -0.81
C ASN A 96 8.95 -11.91 -0.77
N LYS A 97 8.47 -12.50 0.33
CA LYS A 97 7.07 -12.82 0.54
C LYS A 97 6.39 -11.79 1.43
N VAL A 98 5.14 -11.50 1.11
CA VAL A 98 4.25 -10.67 1.90
C VAL A 98 3.02 -11.50 2.21
N ILE A 99 2.69 -11.63 3.50
CA ILE A 99 1.42 -12.24 3.93
C ILE A 99 0.46 -11.09 4.22
N LEU A 100 -0.62 -11.01 3.45
CA LEU A 100 -1.61 -9.95 3.53
C LEU A 100 -2.88 -10.47 4.19
N ARG A 101 -3.26 -9.86 5.31
CA ARG A 101 -4.58 -10.06 5.91
C ARG A 101 -5.69 -9.51 5.02
N PRO A 102 -6.96 -9.82 5.34
CA PRO A 102 -8.11 -9.21 4.69
C PRO A 102 -7.97 -7.69 4.57
N TYR A 103 -8.06 -7.14 3.36
CA TYR A 103 -7.93 -5.70 3.09
C TYR A 103 -6.60 -5.05 3.49
N GLU A 104 -5.53 -5.83 3.70
CA GLU A 104 -4.20 -5.29 3.98
C GLU A 104 -3.57 -4.72 2.70
N ALA A 105 -2.97 -3.55 2.83
CA ALA A 105 -2.29 -2.82 1.77
C ALA A 105 -0.94 -2.32 2.28
N VAL A 106 0.10 -2.62 1.51
CA VAL A 106 1.48 -2.23 1.82
C VAL A 106 2.15 -1.58 0.62
N ILE A 107 3.04 -0.62 0.92
CA ILE A 107 3.95 -0.03 -0.06
C ILE A 107 5.37 -0.36 0.38
N LEU A 108 6.12 -1.01 -0.49
CA LEU A 108 7.49 -1.43 -0.25
C LEU A 108 8.45 -0.75 -1.23
N THR A 109 9.72 -0.61 -0.86
CA THR A 109 10.79 -0.09 -1.73
C THR A 109 12.02 -0.96 -1.70
N ASP A 110 12.71 -1.03 -2.85
CA ASP A 110 14.04 -1.63 -2.99
C ASP A 110 15.18 -0.65 -2.70
N LYS A 111 14.86 0.63 -2.44
CA LYS A 111 15.86 1.67 -2.21
C LYS A 111 16.70 1.34 -0.98
N LYS A 112 18.00 1.17 -1.20
CA LYS A 112 19.00 1.16 -0.12
C LYS A 112 19.21 2.61 0.34
N GLU A 113 19.20 2.81 1.66
CA GLU A 113 19.53 4.11 2.27
C GLU A 113 20.99 4.48 1.97
#